data_AF-A0A1Y1RD81-F1
#
_entry.id   AF-A0A1Y1RD81-F1
#
_cell.length_a   1.000
_cell.length_b   1.000
_cell.length_c   1.000
_cell.angle_alpha   90.00
_cell.angle_beta   90.00
_cell.angle_gamma   90.00
#
_symmetry.space_group_name_H-M   'P 1'
#
loop_
_entity.id
_entity.type
_entity.pdbx_description
1 polymer ?
#
loop_
_entity_poly.entity_id
_entity_poly.type
_entity_poly.pdbx_seq_one_letter_code
_entity_poly.pdbx_strand_id
1 'polypeptide(L)'
;MTKFKTTTFYKWLKETAIEIPMLQRDYAQGRDDSKTKELRKNFVSDLLKAIKRETEDEKRHLDFIYGPESDGTFQPLDGQQRLTTLFLIHWYLAAKAGRLPEAKEVLEKFRYKVRVSTQEFITALLIPDNAPCKELSKKNLTDAKWYFSSWDYDP
;
A
#
# COMPACT_ATOMS: atom_id res chain seq x y z
N MET A 1 24.03 9.17 -13.56
CA MET A 1 24.06 9.83 -12.23
C MET A 1 22.97 9.22 -11.36
N THR A 2 23.33 8.63 -10.23
CA THR A 2 22.36 8.15 -9.23
C THR A 2 21.74 9.37 -8.53
N LYS A 3 20.41 9.52 -8.59
CA LYS A 3 19.68 10.59 -7.90
C LYS A 3 19.07 10.04 -6.61
N PHE A 4 19.41 10.64 -5.48
CA PHE A 4 18.76 10.35 -4.20
C PHE A 4 17.71 11.42 -3.92
N LYS A 5 16.50 11.01 -3.57
CA LYS A 5 15.38 11.91 -3.24
C LYS A 5 14.67 11.38 -1.99
N THR A 6 14.52 12.23 -0.98
CA THR A 6 13.70 11.93 0.19
C THR A 6 12.28 12.46 -0.05
N THR A 7 11.28 11.59 0.10
CA THR A 7 9.87 11.94 -0.09
C THR A 7 8.98 11.06 0.80
N THR A 8 7.71 11.44 0.94
CA THR A 8 6.68 10.57 1.52
C THR A 8 5.99 9.79 0.41
N PHE A 9 5.40 8.64 0.75
CA PHE A 9 4.66 7.81 -0.20
C PHE A 9 3.56 8.59 -0.93
N TYR A 10 2.70 9.29 -0.18
CA TYR A 10 1.58 10.03 -0.75
C TYR A 10 2.04 11.20 -1.64
N LYS A 11 3.10 11.91 -1.25
CA LYS A 11 3.67 12.98 -2.08
C LYS A 11 4.29 12.40 -3.35
N TRP A 12 4.98 11.27 -3.25
CA TRP A 12 5.61 10.63 -4.39
C TRP A 12 4.57 10.21 -5.43
N LEU A 13 3.48 9.58 -5.00
CA LEU A 13 2.39 9.20 -5.91
C LEU A 13 1.76 10.41 -6.61
N LYS A 14 1.72 11.60 -6.00
CA LYS A 14 1.22 12.79 -6.71
C LYS A 14 2.05 13.15 -7.94
N GLU A 15 3.35 12.87 -7.91
CA GLU A 15 4.33 13.28 -8.93
C GLU A 15 4.68 12.15 -9.91
N THR A 16 4.76 10.90 -9.42
CA THR A 16 5.28 9.75 -10.15
C THR A 16 4.38 8.54 -9.93
N ALA A 17 4.00 7.84 -10.98
CA ALA A 17 3.32 6.56 -10.84
C ALA A 17 4.28 5.49 -10.34
N ILE A 18 3.81 4.55 -9.53
CA ILE A 18 4.60 3.42 -9.05
C ILE A 18 3.98 2.17 -9.63
N GLU A 19 4.77 1.40 -10.39
CA GLU A 19 4.35 0.15 -10.99
C GLU A 19 5.20 -0.99 -10.46
N ILE A 20 4.61 -1.86 -9.62
CA ILE A 20 5.26 -3.09 -9.16
C ILE A 20 5.52 -3.97 -10.39
N PRO A 21 6.76 -4.41 -10.63
CA PRO A 21 7.13 -5.15 -11.85
C PRO A 21 6.49 -6.55 -11.90
N MET A 22 6.97 -7.42 -12.79
CA MET A 22 6.60 -8.85 -12.82
C MET A 22 7.47 -9.69 -11.87
N LEU A 23 8.72 -9.28 -11.67
CA LEU A 23 9.68 -9.95 -10.80
C LEU A 23 9.56 -9.40 -9.37
N GLN A 24 8.69 -10.01 -8.58
CA GLN A 24 8.49 -9.72 -7.16
C GLN A 24 8.29 -11.01 -6.37
N ARG A 25 8.65 -10.95 -5.09
CA ARG A 25 8.30 -12.02 -4.14
C ARG A 25 6.83 -11.89 -3.75
N ASP A 26 6.23 -13.01 -3.37
CA ASP A 26 4.88 -12.99 -2.78
C ASP A 26 4.82 -12.05 -1.58
N TYR A 27 3.66 -11.42 -1.39
CA TYR A 27 3.44 -10.51 -0.27
C TYR A 27 3.44 -11.30 1.04
N ALA A 28 4.55 -11.25 1.77
CA ALA A 28 4.73 -12.05 2.97
C ALA A 28 4.02 -11.46 4.19
N GLN A 29 3.71 -10.16 4.17
CA GLN A 29 3.12 -9.50 5.34
C GLN A 29 1.66 -9.92 5.59
N GLY A 30 0.97 -10.57 4.65
CA GLY A 30 -0.38 -11.11 4.86
C GLY A 30 -0.42 -12.45 5.61
N ARG A 31 0.72 -13.08 5.90
CA ARG A 31 0.78 -14.43 6.49
C ARG A 31 0.32 -14.47 7.95
N ASP A 32 -0.23 -15.61 8.36
CA ASP A 32 -0.80 -15.83 9.70
C ASP A 32 0.19 -16.51 10.68
N ASP A 33 1.49 -16.39 10.44
CA ASP A 33 2.52 -16.88 11.38
C ASP A 33 2.90 -15.83 12.44
N SER A 34 3.44 -16.30 13.57
CA SER A 34 3.79 -15.46 14.72
C SER A 34 4.84 -14.39 14.39
N LYS A 35 5.84 -14.74 13.58
CA LYS A 35 6.91 -13.83 13.18
C LYS A 35 6.37 -12.69 12.33
N THR A 36 5.51 -13.00 11.36
CA THR A 36 4.87 -11.98 10.51
C THR A 36 3.93 -11.08 11.32
N LYS A 37 3.18 -11.64 12.28
CA LYS A 37 2.34 -10.85 13.20
C LYS A 37 3.16 -9.83 13.99
N GLU A 38 4.30 -10.24 14.52
CA GLU A 38 5.20 -9.36 15.27
C GLU A 38 5.79 -8.25 14.38
N LEU A 39 6.25 -8.60 13.18
CA LEU A 39 6.74 -7.62 12.19
C LEU A 39 5.68 -6.57 11.85
N ARG A 40 4.43 -6.98 11.60
CA ARG A 40 3.32 -6.04 11.35
C ARG A 40 3.05 -5.15 12.55
N LYS A 41 3.03 -5.72 13.76
CA LYS A 41 2.78 -4.98 15.00
C LYS A 41 3.85 -3.91 15.23
N ASN A 42 5.12 -4.26 15.04
CA ASN A 42 6.24 -3.33 15.18
C ASN A 42 6.16 -2.23 14.12
N PHE A 43 5.92 -2.59 12.86
CA PHE A 43 5.78 -1.62 11.77
C PHE A 43 4.64 -0.61 12.03
N VAL A 44 3.44 -1.07 12.39
CA VAL A 44 2.30 -0.20 12.69
C VAL A 44 2.56 0.64 13.94
N SER A 45 3.19 0.06 14.98
CA SER A 45 3.59 0.79 16.19
C SER A 45 4.56 1.93 15.86
N ASP A 46 5.55 1.69 15.00
CA ASP A 46 6.53 2.69 14.59
C ASP A 46 5.88 3.81 13.77
N LEU A 47 4.95 3.48 12.87
CA LEU A 47 4.15 4.48 12.15
C LEU A 47 3.30 5.32 13.11
N LEU A 48 2.66 4.69 14.09
CA LEU A 48 1.84 5.39 15.07
C LEU A 48 2.66 6.36 15.92
N LYS A 49 3.86 5.95 16.37
CA LYS A 49 4.80 6.82 17.10
C LYS A 49 5.20 8.03 16.26
N ALA A 50 5.52 7.81 14.97
CA ALA A 50 5.86 8.88 14.05
C ALA A 50 4.73 9.89 13.87
N ILE A 51 3.48 9.42 13.78
CA ILE A 51 2.30 10.27 13.62
C ILE A 51 2.01 11.06 14.90
N LYS A 52 2.16 10.43 16.08
CA LYS A 52 1.92 11.06 17.38
C LYS A 52 2.96 12.12 17.74
N ARG A 53 4.07 12.22 16.98
CA ARG A 53 5.15 13.19 17.19
C ARG A 53 5.58 13.24 18.66
N GLU A 54 5.80 12.07 19.28
CA GLU A 54 6.29 12.00 20.66
C GLU A 54 7.65 12.74 20.80
N THR A 55 8.35 13.00 19.69
CA THR A 55 9.46 13.95 19.57
C THR A 55 9.41 14.69 18.21
N GLU A 56 9.88 15.96 18.16
CA GLU A 56 9.84 16.81 16.95
C GLU A 56 10.75 16.35 15.80
N ASP A 57 11.74 15.48 16.08
CA ASP A 57 12.77 15.04 15.12
C ASP A 57 12.58 13.62 14.56
N GLU A 58 11.50 12.91 14.90
CA GLU A 58 11.31 11.51 14.48
C GLU A 58 10.63 11.36 13.10
N LYS A 59 11.23 11.90 12.05
CA LYS A 59 10.92 11.42 10.69
C LYS A 59 11.41 9.98 10.58
N ARG A 60 10.49 9.01 10.64
CA ARG A 60 10.82 7.60 10.43
C ARG A 60 11.16 7.35 8.96
N HIS A 61 12.43 7.09 8.69
CA HIS A 61 12.91 6.68 7.38
C HIS A 61 12.52 5.21 7.13
N LEU A 62 11.69 4.98 6.11
CA LEU A 62 11.24 3.64 5.72
C LEU A 62 12.23 2.96 4.77
N ASP A 63 13.49 2.89 5.21
CA ASP A 63 14.66 2.42 4.44
C ASP A 63 14.74 3.08 3.03
N PHE A 64 15.68 2.66 2.20
CA PHE A 64 15.74 3.09 0.81
C PHE A 64 14.94 2.17 -0.12
N ILE A 65 14.49 2.75 -1.23
CA ILE A 65 13.81 2.08 -2.33
C ILE A 65 14.51 2.55 -3.59
N TYR A 66 14.81 1.63 -4.50
CA TYR A 66 15.53 1.94 -5.72
C TYR A 66 14.98 1.15 -6.91
N GLY A 67 15.15 1.72 -8.09
CA GLY A 67 14.64 1.17 -9.34
C GLY A 67 14.72 2.20 -10.46
N PRO A 68 14.51 1.77 -11.71
CA PRO A 68 14.40 2.69 -12.84
C PRO A 68 13.13 3.54 -12.73
N GLU A 69 13.23 4.78 -13.20
CA GLU A 69 12.10 5.66 -13.49
C GLU A 69 12.17 6.02 -14.97
N SER A 70 11.08 5.78 -15.70
CA SER A 70 10.93 6.17 -17.11
C SER A 70 9.52 6.69 -17.31
N ASP A 71 9.37 7.76 -18.10
CA ASP A 71 8.07 8.29 -18.51
C ASP A 71 7.10 8.55 -17.34
N GLY A 72 7.63 9.11 -16.24
CA GLY A 72 6.86 9.42 -15.02
C GLY A 72 6.40 8.19 -14.23
N THR A 73 6.93 7.01 -14.54
CA THR A 73 6.63 5.75 -13.85
C THR A 73 7.89 5.15 -13.25
N PHE A 74 7.86 4.87 -11.95
CA PHE A 74 8.91 4.22 -11.19
C PHE A 74 8.61 2.72 -11.03
N GLN A 75 9.60 1.87 -11.31
CA GLN A 75 9.51 0.43 -11.15
C GLN A 75 10.50 -0.04 -10.05
N PRO A 76 10.03 -0.37 -8.83
CA PRO A 76 10.91 -0.78 -7.73
C PRO A 76 11.60 -2.11 -8.02
N LEU A 77 12.93 -2.12 -7.89
CA LEU A 77 13.76 -3.33 -7.84
C LEU A 77 13.80 -3.93 -6.43
N ASP A 78 13.73 -3.08 -5.40
CA ASP A 78 13.56 -3.46 -3.99
C ASP A 78 12.45 -2.62 -3.33
N GLY A 79 11.97 -3.03 -2.16
CA GLY A 79 10.97 -2.27 -1.40
C GLY A 79 9.53 -2.43 -1.88
N GLN A 80 9.29 -3.35 -2.82
CA GLN A 80 7.97 -3.66 -3.39
C GLN A 80 6.93 -3.92 -2.29
N GLN A 81 7.23 -4.83 -1.34
CA GLN A 81 6.31 -5.13 -0.24
C GLN A 81 6.06 -3.90 0.65
N ARG A 82 7.08 -3.08 0.93
CA ARG A 82 6.92 -1.86 1.75
C ARG A 82 5.95 -0.88 1.06
N LEU A 83 6.06 -0.72 -0.26
CA LEU A 83 5.16 0.13 -1.03
C LEU A 83 3.73 -0.40 -1.04
N THR A 84 3.56 -1.71 -1.22
CA THR A 84 2.23 -2.36 -1.11
C THR A 84 1.61 -2.14 0.27
N THR A 85 2.37 -2.32 1.35
CA THR A 85 1.88 -2.06 2.71
C THR A 85 1.47 -0.60 2.88
N LEU A 86 2.26 0.35 2.38
CA LEU A 86 1.94 1.77 2.45
C LEU A 86 0.67 2.08 1.66
N PHE A 87 0.50 1.50 0.47
CA PHE A 87 -0.73 1.61 -0.31
C PHE A 87 -1.94 1.13 0.50
N LEU A 88 -1.89 -0.09 1.05
CA LEU A 88 -2.98 -0.69 1.82
C LEU A 88 -3.32 0.13 3.07
N ILE A 89 -2.32 0.69 3.77
CA ILE A 89 -2.55 1.57 4.92
C ILE A 89 -3.24 2.86 4.51
N HIS A 90 -2.82 3.51 3.42
CA HIS A 90 -3.47 4.73 2.95
C HIS A 90 -4.91 4.48 2.52
N TRP A 91 -5.14 3.39 1.79
CA TRP A 91 -6.50 2.95 1.45
C TRP A 91 -7.35 2.72 2.71
N TYR A 92 -6.85 1.94 3.66
CA TYR A 92 -7.53 1.63 4.91
C TYR A 92 -7.97 2.90 5.65
N LEU A 93 -7.04 3.86 5.81
CA LEU A 93 -7.30 5.11 6.51
C LEU A 93 -8.30 5.98 5.75
N ALA A 94 -8.19 6.06 4.43
CA ALA A 94 -9.11 6.83 3.60
C ALA A 94 -10.53 6.25 3.62
N ALA A 95 -10.67 4.93 3.51
CA ALA A 95 -11.94 4.24 3.63
C ALA A 95 -12.56 4.46 5.02
N LYS A 96 -11.77 4.30 6.09
CA LYS A 96 -12.24 4.50 7.47
C LYS A 96 -12.64 5.95 7.78
N ALA A 97 -12.00 6.92 7.13
CA ALA A 97 -12.30 8.33 7.30
C ALA A 97 -13.46 8.82 6.40
N GLY A 98 -14.00 7.99 5.51
CA GLY A 98 -14.98 8.41 4.51
C GLY A 98 -14.40 9.33 3.42
N ARG A 99 -13.08 9.28 3.22
CA ARG A 99 -12.30 10.16 2.33
C ARG A 99 -11.70 9.42 1.13
N LEU A 100 -12.18 8.21 0.85
CA LEU A 100 -11.71 7.40 -0.26
C LEU A 100 -11.82 8.10 -1.63
N PRO A 101 -12.90 8.86 -1.95
CA PRO A 101 -12.96 9.60 -3.21
C PRO A 101 -11.79 10.56 -3.43
N GLU A 102 -11.31 11.22 -2.36
CA GLU A 102 -10.19 12.16 -2.42
C GLU A 102 -8.84 11.45 -2.50
N ALA A 103 -8.72 10.30 -1.84
CA ALA A 103 -7.49 9.50 -1.87
C ALA A 103 -7.32 8.75 -3.19
N LYS A 104 -8.43 8.38 -3.85
CA LYS A 104 -8.46 7.58 -5.07
C LYS A 104 -7.58 8.16 -6.18
N GLU A 105 -7.69 9.45 -6.47
CA GLU A 105 -6.92 10.14 -7.53
C GLU A 105 -5.39 9.96 -7.36
N VAL A 106 -4.93 9.90 -6.12
CA VAL A 106 -3.50 9.69 -5.80
C VAL A 106 -3.16 8.20 -5.79
N LEU A 107 -4.02 7.37 -5.19
CA LEU A 107 -3.75 5.94 -5.00
C LEU A 107 -3.83 5.13 -6.30
N GLU A 108 -4.61 5.55 -7.29
CA GLU A 108 -4.69 4.91 -8.63
C GLU A 108 -3.35 4.94 -9.40
N LYS A 109 -2.41 5.78 -8.96
CA LYS A 109 -1.05 5.83 -9.52
C LYS A 109 -0.16 4.69 -9.01
N PHE A 110 -0.61 3.90 -8.04
CA PHE A 110 0.03 2.66 -7.61
C PHE A 110 -0.59 1.46 -8.34
N ARG A 111 0.24 0.69 -9.07
CA ARG A 111 -0.22 -0.38 -9.97
C ARG A 111 0.68 -1.62 -9.91
N TYR A 112 0.16 -2.75 -10.39
CA TYR A 112 0.90 -3.97 -10.69
C TYR A 112 0.94 -4.19 -12.19
N LYS A 113 2.13 -4.46 -12.75
CA LYS A 113 2.31 -4.57 -14.20
C LYS A 113 1.65 -5.80 -14.82
N VAL A 114 1.79 -6.97 -14.20
CA VAL A 114 1.44 -8.27 -14.83
C VAL A 114 0.58 -9.18 -13.94
N ARG A 115 0.45 -8.87 -12.65
CA ARG A 115 -0.49 -9.60 -11.80
C ARG A 115 -1.89 -9.02 -11.98
N VAL A 116 -2.59 -9.47 -13.02
CA VAL A 116 -3.94 -8.99 -13.37
C VAL A 116 -4.88 -9.10 -12.18
N SER A 117 -4.91 -10.25 -11.51
CA SER A 117 -5.69 -10.47 -10.28
C SER A 117 -5.42 -9.41 -9.22
N THR A 118 -4.14 -9.17 -8.90
CA THR A 118 -3.75 -8.14 -7.93
C THR A 118 -4.16 -6.75 -8.40
N GLN A 119 -3.98 -6.43 -9.68
CA GLN A 119 -4.35 -5.12 -10.23
C GLN A 119 -5.87 -4.90 -10.14
N GLU A 120 -6.67 -5.90 -10.47
CA GLU A 120 -8.13 -5.86 -10.33
C GLU A 120 -8.53 -5.67 -8.87
N PHE A 121 -7.93 -6.44 -7.95
CA PHE A 121 -8.18 -6.33 -6.52
C PHE A 121 -7.89 -4.92 -5.99
N ILE A 122 -6.69 -4.37 -6.23
CA ILE A 122 -6.35 -3.03 -5.72
C ILE A 122 -7.19 -1.93 -6.38
N THR A 123 -7.62 -2.12 -7.62
CA THR A 123 -8.53 -1.18 -8.29
C THR A 123 -9.92 -1.24 -7.66
N ALA A 124 -10.41 -2.44 -7.33
CA ALA A 124 -11.69 -2.64 -6.67
C ALA A 124 -11.72 -2.05 -5.25
N LEU A 125 -10.60 -2.10 -4.52
CA LEU A 125 -10.45 -1.44 -3.22
C LEU A 125 -10.70 0.08 -3.30
N LEU A 126 -10.33 0.72 -4.41
CA LEU A 126 -10.44 2.18 -4.59
C LEU A 126 -11.84 2.64 -5.02
N ILE A 127 -12.78 1.74 -5.25
CA ILE A 127 -14.17 2.09 -5.59
C ILE A 127 -14.91 2.51 -4.31
N PRO A 128 -15.46 3.75 -4.22
CA PRO A 128 -16.13 4.22 -3.01
C PRO A 128 -17.28 3.32 -2.53
N ASP A 129 -18.08 2.78 -3.45
CA ASP A 129 -19.20 1.89 -3.14
C ASP A 129 -18.74 0.53 -2.56
N ASN A 130 -17.48 0.17 -2.78
CA ASN A 130 -16.87 -1.04 -2.24
C ASN A 130 -16.31 -0.83 -0.83
N ALA A 131 -16.19 0.42 -0.37
CA ALA A 131 -15.72 0.72 0.96
C ALA A 131 -16.69 0.14 2.01
N PRO A 132 -16.18 -0.51 3.07
CA PRO A 132 -17.03 -1.11 4.09
C PRO A 132 -17.89 -0.04 4.80
N CYS A 133 -19.20 -0.24 4.85
CA CYS A 133 -20.10 0.61 5.65
C CYS A 133 -20.00 0.35 7.17
N LYS A 134 -19.31 -0.73 7.58
CA LYS A 134 -19.10 -1.15 8.98
C LYS A 134 -17.60 -1.17 9.30
N GLU A 135 -17.24 -1.62 10.50
CA GLU A 135 -15.85 -1.89 10.86
C GLU A 135 -15.16 -2.76 9.79
N LEU A 136 -14.03 -2.28 9.25
CA LEU A 136 -13.26 -3.05 8.28
C LEU A 136 -12.61 -4.25 8.99
N SER A 137 -13.04 -5.45 8.60
CA SER A 137 -12.47 -6.72 9.02
C SER A 137 -12.20 -7.58 7.78
N LYS A 138 -11.29 -8.56 7.89
CA LYS A 138 -11.03 -9.53 6.82
C LYS A 138 -12.33 -10.18 6.36
N LYS A 139 -13.17 -10.61 7.30
CA LYS A 139 -14.47 -11.22 7.01
C LYS A 139 -15.39 -10.30 6.21
N ASN A 140 -15.53 -9.04 6.64
CA ASN A 140 -16.40 -8.09 5.93
C ASN A 140 -15.89 -7.77 4.52
N LEU A 141 -14.57 -7.81 4.30
CA LEU A 141 -13.97 -7.62 2.99
C LEU A 141 -14.22 -8.84 2.08
N THR A 142 -13.97 -10.05 2.58
CA THR A 142 -14.12 -11.30 1.81
C THR A 142 -15.58 -11.66 1.54
N ASP A 143 -16.50 -11.25 2.42
CA ASP A 143 -17.95 -11.47 2.26
C ASP A 143 -18.61 -10.45 1.30
N ALA A 144 -17.86 -9.46 0.80
CA ALA A 144 -18.39 -8.42 -0.07
C ALA A 144 -18.72 -8.96 -1.46
N LYS A 145 -19.83 -8.50 -2.06
CA LYS A 145 -20.29 -8.97 -3.39
C LYS A 145 -19.29 -8.73 -4.52
N TRP A 146 -18.43 -7.74 -4.36
CA TRP A 146 -17.42 -7.36 -5.35
C TRP A 146 -16.11 -8.13 -5.17
N TYR A 147 -15.96 -8.88 -4.07
CA TYR A 147 -14.75 -9.64 -3.75
C TYR A 147 -14.79 -11.02 -4.41
N PHE A 148 -13.74 -11.36 -5.16
CA PHE A 148 -13.59 -12.68 -5.78
C PHE A 148 -12.63 -13.54 -4.97
N SER A 149 -12.94 -14.84 -4.83
CA SER A 149 -12.09 -15.80 -4.10
C SER A 149 -10.68 -15.95 -4.71
N SER A 150 -10.51 -15.61 -5.99
CA SER A 150 -9.18 -15.54 -6.63
C SER A 150 -8.24 -14.54 -5.94
N TRP A 151 -8.78 -13.57 -5.20
CA TRP A 151 -8.01 -12.53 -4.51
C TRP A 151 -7.57 -12.93 -3.10
N ASP A 152 -7.87 -14.15 -2.63
CA ASP A 152 -7.51 -14.60 -1.28
C ASP A 152 -6.00 -14.60 -0.98
N TYR A 153 -5.18 -14.60 -2.04
CA TYR A 153 -3.72 -14.54 -1.98
C TYR A 153 -3.14 -13.23 -2.54
N ASP A 154 -4.01 -12.30 -2.96
CA ASP A 154 -3.61 -10.94 -3.28
C ASP A 154 -3.36 -10.13 -1.99
N PRO A 155 -2.59 -9.02 -2.06
CA PRO A 155 -1.98 -8.36 -0.90
C PRO A 155 -2.92 -7.83 0.17
#